data_AF-A0A6J6YNR8-F1
#
_entry.id   AF-A0A6J6YNR8-F1
#
_cell.length_a   1.000
_cell.length_b   1.000
_cell.length_c   1.000
_cell.angle_alpha   90.00
_cell.angle_beta   90.00
_cell.angle_gamma   90.00
#
_symmetry.space_group_name_H-M   'P 1'
#
loop_
_entity.id
_entity.type
_entity.pdbx_description
1 polymer ?
#
loop_
_entity_poly.entity_id
_entity_poly.type
_entity_poly.pdbx_seq_one_letter_code
_entity_poly.pdbx_strand_id
1 'polypeptide(L)' 'MHQGVCVASGSAQSVLRSETLAEFYGVSARVHHEPDGTVVVIPQRSSSN' A
#
# COMPACT_ATOMS: atom_id res chain seq x y z
N MET A 1 -8.36 -5.34 3.64
CA MET A 1 -8.87 -6.63 4.17
C MET A 1 -7.84 -7.69 3.83
N HIS A 2 -7.51 -8.59 4.76
CA HIS A 2 -6.66 -9.75 4.50
C HIS A 2 -7.26 -10.96 5.21
N GLN A 3 -7.51 -12.06 4.48
CA GLN A 3 -8.12 -13.28 5.03
C GLN A 3 -9.41 -13.05 5.86
N GLY A 4 -10.29 -12.17 5.40
CA GLY A 4 -11.55 -11.86 6.10
C GLY A 4 -11.43 -10.87 7.27
N VAL A 5 -10.22 -10.39 7.59
CA VAL A 5 -9.97 -9.45 8.69
C VAL A 5 -9.68 -8.04 8.14
N CYS A 6 -10.21 -7.02 8.82
CA CYS A 6 -9.87 -5.62 8.56
C CYS A 6 -8.50 -5.29 9.16
N VAL A 7 -7.49 -5.13 8.31
CA VAL A 7 -6.09 -4.87 8.72
C VAL A 7 -5.73 -3.38 8.72
N ALA A 8 -6.50 -2.55 8.03
CA ALA A 8 -6.35 -1.10 8.01
C ALA A 8 -7.68 -0.45 7.61
N SER A 9 -7.99 0.70 8.22
CA SER A 9 -9.16 1.52 7.89
C SER A 9 -8.84 3.00 8.11
N GLY A 10 -9.56 3.88 7.42
CA GLY A 10 -9.33 5.33 7.47
C GLY A 10 -9.16 5.93 6.08
N SER A 11 -8.49 7.09 6.00
CA SER A 11 -8.20 7.75 4.73
C SER A 11 -7.24 6.92 3.86
N ALA A 12 -7.20 7.21 2.56
CA ALA A 12 -6.25 6.59 1.65
C ALA A 12 -4.80 6.71 2.16
N GLN A 13 -4.42 7.87 2.68
CA GLN A 13 -3.09 8.13 3.26
C GLN A 13 -2.80 7.26 4.49
N SER A 14 -3.80 7.00 5.34
CA SER A 14 -3.63 6.15 6.52
C SER A 14 -3.56 4.65 6.17
N VAL A 15 -4.27 4.24 5.12
CA VAL A 15 -4.43 2.83 4.70
C VAL A 15 -3.33 2.38 3.75
N LEU A 16 -3.00 3.18 2.74
CA LEU A 16 -2.08 2.80 1.66
C LEU A 16 -0.64 3.12 2.06
N ARG A 17 -0.08 2.34 2.98
CA ARG A 17 1.33 2.44 3.39
C ARG A 17 2.15 1.31 2.79
N SER A 18 3.41 1.58 2.42
CA SER A 18 4.31 0.59 1.84
C SER A 18 4.46 -0.64 2.73
N GLU A 19 4.52 -0.44 4.05
CA GLU A 19 4.64 -1.52 5.04
C GLU A 19 3.40 -2.41 5.06
N THR A 20 2.20 -1.81 5.05
CA THR A 20 0.92 -2.53 5.01
C THR A 20 0.76 -3.32 3.70
N LEU A 21 1.18 -2.73 2.57
CA LEU A 21 1.14 -3.39 1.27
C LEU A 21 2.09 -4.59 1.20
N ALA A 22 3.29 -4.45 1.77
CA ALA A 22 4.26 -5.54 1.84
C ALA A 22 3.78 -6.67 2.77
N GLU A 23 3.32 -6.32 3.97
CA GLU A 23 2.90 -7.29 4.99
C GLU A 23 1.69 -8.12 4.58
N PHE A 24 0.63 -7.46 4.08
CA PHE A 24 -0.64 -8.14 3.84
C PHE A 24 -0.88 -8.55 2.39
N TYR A 25 -0.11 -8.05 1.43
CA TYR A 25 -0.32 -8.36 0.02
C TYR A 25 0.94 -8.84 -0.69
N GLY A 26 2.10 -8.90 -0.01
CA GLY A 26 3.35 -9.38 -0.59
C GLY A 26 3.86 -8.51 -1.74
N VAL A 27 3.40 -7.25 -1.82
CA VAL A 27 3.80 -6.32 -2.88
C VAL A 27 4.84 -5.35 -2.35
N SER A 28 5.95 -5.22 -3.07
CA SER A 28 6.86 -4.09 -2.89
C SER A 28 6.33 -2.89 -3.66
N ALA A 29 6.08 -1.77 -2.98
CA ALA A 29 5.59 -0.55 -3.60
C ALA A 29 6.22 0.68 -2.95
N ARG A 30 6.41 1.73 -3.76
CA ARG A 30 6.66 3.08 -3.26
C ARG A 30 5.34 3.84 -3.23
N VAL A 31 5.07 4.52 -2.13
CA VAL A 31 3.86 5.32 -1.95
C VAL A 31 4.23 6.80 -1.86
N HIS A 32 3.55 7.63 -2.65
CA HIS A 32 3.62 9.09 -2.57
C HIS A 32 2.28 9.64 -2.09
N HIS A 33 2.34 10.61 -1.18
CA HIS A 33 1.19 11.31 -0.64
C HIS A 33 1.21 12.75 -1.12
N GLU A 34 0.12 13.18 -1.73
CA GLU A 34 -0.06 14.56 -2.18
C GLU A 34 -0.88 15.36 -1.15
N PRO A 35 -0.69 16.68 -1.07
CA PRO A 35 -1.41 17.52 -0.09
C PRO A 35 -2.94 17.56 -0.26
N ASP A 36 -3.45 17.23 -1.45
CA ASP A 36 -4.89 17.19 -1.75
C ASP A 36 -5.57 15.87 -1.33
N GLY A 37 -4.81 14.96 -0.72
CA GLY A 37 -5.28 13.64 -0.28
C GLY A 37 -5.12 12.54 -1.33
N THR A 38 -4.59 12.85 -2.52
CA THR A 38 -4.25 11.85 -3.53
C THR A 38 -3.11 10.97 -3.04
N VAL A 39 -3.23 9.67 -3.28
CA VAL A 39 -2.18 8.68 -2.99
C VAL A 39 -1.78 7.97 -4.27
N VAL A 40 -0.50 8.07 -4.61
CA VAL A 40 0.08 7.38 -5.78
C VAL A 40 0.87 6.18 -5.29
N VAL A 41 0.43 4.97 -5.69
CA VAL A 41 1.10 3.71 -5.37
C VAL A 41 1.82 3.21 -6.62
N ILE A 42 3.14 3.06 -6.51
CA ILE A 42 4.01 2.65 -7.61
C ILE A 42 4.53 1.25 -7.30
N PRO A 43 4.02 0.19 -7.96
CA PRO A 43 4.50 -1.17 -7.73
C PRO A 43 5.94 -1.31 -8.22
N GLN A 44 6.79 -1.87 -7.37
CA GLN A 44 8.16 -2.24 -7.71
C GLN A 44 8.13 -3.70 -8.14
N ARG A 45 8.29 -3.96 -9.44
CA ARG A 45 8.53 -5.33 -9.90
C ARG A 45 9.93 -5.72 -9.46
N SER A 46 10.06 -6.75 -8.62
CA SER A 46 11.32 -7.48 -8.62
C SER A 46 11.42 -8.13 -10.00
N SER A 47 12.48 -7.85 -10.74
CA SER A 47 12.79 -8.65 -11.92
C SER A 47 13.18 -10.02 -11.41
N SER A 48 12.23 -10.94 -11.30
CA SER A 48 12.55 -12.36 -11.22
C SER A 48 13.14 -12.73 -12.59
N ASN A 49 14.47 -12.70 -12.68
CA ASN A 49 15.21 -13.24 -13.81
C ASN A 49 15.19 -14.77 -13.75
#